data_AF-A0A4R5F1T6-F1
#
_entry.id   AF-A0A4R5F1T6-F1
#
_cell.length_a   1.000
_cell.length_b   1.000
_cell.length_c   1.000
_cell.angle_alpha   90.00
_cell.angle_beta   90.00
_cell.angle_gamma   90.00
#
_symmetry.space_group_name_H-M   'P 1'
#
loop_
_entity.id
_entity.type
_entity.pdbx_description
1 polymer ?
#
loop_
_entity_poly.entity_id
_entity_poly.type
_entity_poly.pdbx_seq_one_letter_code
_entity_poly.pdbx_strand_id
1 'polypeptide(L)'
;MRNQIEHLVDNRNIYLWQQMNKKFNIFILESFEPNYSINIKKKKLFRKTKVFISVLSSDLCPASFTHELLHLYLTSMKILIGDDLIELIFKNENLYRIFSRDLRNHVSNCLEHIKMLPLYSELGYENEKFISDYSTEKMTPKEMNNLEFGFSNIFLLDRGAVDFYIGKFFAMKACNNTTIDYENYYTKMKNLDFKLFNILDEFWLSWINYDITKTKNNYNSLLYKFTTDLNFWINSKAIL
;
A
#
# COMPACT_ATOMS: atom_id res chain seq x y z
N MET A 1 6.30 29.98 -1.46
CA MET A 1 6.52 29.02 -0.34
C MET A 1 5.70 29.33 0.92
N ARG A 2 5.75 30.52 1.55
CA ARG A 2 4.92 30.79 2.77
C ARG A 2 3.40 30.74 2.53
N ASN A 3 2.90 31.20 1.38
CA ASN A 3 1.45 31.22 1.08
C ASN A 3 0.78 29.85 0.89
N GLN A 4 1.52 28.81 0.45
CA GLN A 4 0.88 27.52 0.14
C GLN A 4 0.59 26.68 1.37
N ILE A 5 1.41 26.81 2.42
CA ILE A 5 1.26 26.04 3.65
C ILE A 5 -0.05 26.38 4.35
N GLU A 6 -0.49 27.65 4.32
CA GLU A 6 -1.73 28.09 4.96
C GLU A 6 -2.98 27.42 4.38
N HIS A 7 -2.92 26.93 3.13
CA HIS A 7 -4.00 26.19 2.48
C HIS A 7 -3.86 24.66 2.61
N LEU A 8 -2.68 24.15 2.96
CA LEU A 8 -2.41 22.71 3.10
C LEU A 8 -2.47 22.25 4.56
N VAL A 9 -2.23 23.17 5.50
CA VAL A 9 -2.16 22.90 6.93
C VAL A 9 -3.32 23.60 7.64
N ASP A 10 -4.17 22.80 8.27
CA ASP A 10 -5.32 23.27 9.03
C ASP A 10 -5.27 22.83 10.50
N ASN A 11 -6.33 23.11 11.26
CA ASN A 11 -6.42 22.73 12.66
C ASN A 11 -6.37 21.21 12.89
N ARG A 12 -6.73 20.39 11.89
CA ARG A 12 -6.71 18.92 11.99
C ARG A 12 -5.28 18.40 11.88
N ASN A 13 -4.51 18.86 10.89
CA ASN A 13 -3.19 18.27 10.60
C ASN A 13 -1.99 19.07 11.15
N ILE A 14 -2.18 20.26 11.75
CA ILE A 14 -1.09 21.13 12.22
C ILE A 14 -0.09 20.41 13.15
N TYR A 15 -0.57 19.55 14.04
CA TYR A 15 0.29 18.82 14.96
C TYR A 15 1.16 17.81 14.19
N LEU A 16 0.56 17.02 13.29
CA LEU A 16 1.27 16.06 12.44
C LEU A 16 2.33 16.76 11.60
N TRP A 17 1.96 17.87 10.95
CA TRP A 17 2.86 18.71 10.18
C TRP A 17 4.07 19.16 11.00
N GLN A 18 3.84 19.74 12.19
CA GLN A 18 4.91 20.20 13.06
C GLN A 18 5.84 19.07 13.51
N GLN A 19 5.29 17.90 13.84
CA GLN A 19 6.08 16.72 14.22
C GLN A 19 6.96 16.25 13.06
N MET A 20 6.41 16.18 11.85
CA MET A 20 7.17 15.76 10.67
C MET A 20 8.23 16.77 10.28
N ASN A 21 7.92 18.07 10.33
CA ASN A 21 8.87 19.14 10.00
C ASN A 21 10.03 19.25 11.02
N LYS A 22 9.81 18.78 12.27
CA LYS A 22 10.90 18.61 13.24
C LYS A 22 11.86 17.49 12.84
N LYS A 23 11.37 16.38 12.30
CA LYS A 23 12.18 15.19 11.95
C LYS A 23 12.82 15.26 10.56
N PHE A 24 12.12 15.85 9.60
CA PHE A 24 12.48 15.87 8.19
C PHE A 24 12.76 17.28 7.68
N ASN A 25 13.38 17.39 6.50
CA ASN A 25 13.45 18.65 5.75
C ASN A 25 12.48 18.56 4.58
N ILE A 26 11.28 19.09 4.76
CA ILE A 26 10.15 18.93 3.83
C ILE A 26 10.10 20.12 2.85
N PHE A 27 10.07 19.81 1.57
CA PHE A 27 9.90 20.73 0.47
C PHE A 27 8.54 20.48 -0.19
N ILE A 28 7.77 21.54 -0.41
CA ILE A 28 6.51 21.46 -1.14
C ILE A 28 6.79 21.90 -2.57
N LEU A 29 6.44 21.05 -3.53
CA LEU A 29 6.61 21.28 -4.95
C LEU A 29 5.24 21.38 -5.61
N GLU A 30 5.08 22.32 -6.53
CA GLU A 30 3.90 22.37 -7.38
C GLU A 30 3.96 21.27 -8.43
N SER A 31 2.81 20.65 -8.67
CA SER A 31 2.58 19.63 -9.69
C SER A 31 1.33 19.96 -10.49
N PHE A 32 1.30 19.45 -11.72
CA PHE A 32 0.12 19.44 -12.59
C PHE A 32 -0.58 18.07 -12.56
N GLU A 33 0.03 17.07 -11.92
CA GLU A 33 -0.59 15.76 -11.72
C GLU A 33 -1.73 15.88 -10.71
N PRO A 34 -2.87 15.20 -10.94
CA PRO A 34 -4.05 15.31 -10.09
C PRO A 34 -3.83 14.72 -8.69
N ASN A 35 -2.96 13.72 -8.58
CA ASN A 35 -2.65 13.07 -7.32
C ASN A 35 -1.44 13.73 -6.64
N TYR A 36 -1.55 13.87 -5.34
CA TYR A 36 -0.42 14.24 -4.50
C TYR A 36 0.58 13.07 -4.47
N SER A 37 1.85 13.38 -4.20
CA SER A 37 2.86 12.33 -4.09
C SER A 37 4.00 12.75 -3.18
N ILE A 38 4.59 11.76 -2.51
CA ILE A 38 5.76 11.93 -1.67
C ILE A 38 7.00 11.27 -2.27
N ASN A 39 8.12 11.98 -2.23
CA ASN A 39 9.44 11.44 -2.56
C ASN A 39 10.42 11.67 -1.41
N ILE A 40 10.94 10.58 -0.84
CA ILE A 40 11.84 10.62 0.31
C ILE A 40 13.27 10.33 -0.17
N LYS A 41 14.14 11.34 -0.12
CA LYS A 41 15.58 11.20 -0.42
C LYS A 41 16.38 11.01 0.86
N LYS A 42 16.60 9.73 1.23
CA LYS A 42 17.45 9.32 2.36
C LYS A 42 18.87 9.87 2.17
N LYS A 43 19.46 10.47 3.22
CA LYS A 43 20.82 11.05 3.20
C LYS A 43 21.78 10.25 4.07
N LYS A 44 23.09 10.41 3.80
CA LYS A 44 24.19 9.92 4.65
C LYS A 44 24.15 10.55 6.06
N LEU A 45 24.85 9.90 7.00
CA LEU A 45 24.94 10.23 8.43
C LEU A 45 25.08 11.75 8.68
N PHE A 46 24.36 12.27 9.69
CA PHE A 46 24.36 13.67 10.18
C PHE A 46 23.55 14.73 9.40
N ARG A 47 22.69 14.36 8.45
CA ARG A 47 21.76 15.31 7.81
C ARG A 47 20.31 14.83 7.89
N LYS A 48 19.37 15.75 8.15
CA LYS A 48 17.93 15.44 8.03
C LYS A 48 17.63 14.92 6.63
N THR A 49 16.84 13.85 6.55
CA THR A 49 16.29 13.30 5.32
C THR A 49 15.49 14.38 4.60
N LYS A 50 15.71 14.51 3.29
CA LYS A 50 14.94 15.45 2.45
C LYS A 50 13.67 14.76 1.97
N VAL A 51 12.56 15.45 2.08
CA VAL A 51 11.25 14.97 1.63
C VAL A 51 10.69 16.00 0.66
N PHE A 52 10.15 15.55 -0.46
CA PHE A 52 9.47 16.38 -1.44
C PHE A 52 8.02 15.92 -1.51
N ILE A 53 7.08 16.81 -1.23
CA ILE A 53 5.66 16.56 -1.39
C ILE A 53 5.19 17.38 -2.58
N SER A 54 4.76 16.71 -3.63
CA SER A 54 4.18 17.31 -4.83
C SER A 54 2.69 17.53 -4.60
N VAL A 55 2.22 18.77 -4.78
CA VAL A 55 0.83 19.18 -4.55
C VAL A 55 0.22 19.75 -5.82
N LEU A 56 -1.08 19.52 -6.04
CA LEU A 56 -1.80 20.07 -7.19
C LEU A 56 -1.93 21.59 -7.02
N SER A 57 -1.27 22.34 -7.89
CA SER A 57 -1.21 23.81 -7.77
C SER A 57 -2.58 24.49 -7.93
N SER A 58 -3.50 23.88 -8.68
CA SER A 58 -4.85 24.41 -8.93
C SER A 58 -5.86 24.12 -7.82
N ASP A 59 -5.59 23.13 -6.96
CA ASP A 59 -6.51 22.70 -5.91
C ASP A 59 -5.73 22.21 -4.69
N LEU A 60 -5.38 23.15 -3.80
CA LEU A 60 -4.66 22.84 -2.58
C LEU A 60 -5.61 22.21 -1.56
N CYS A 61 -5.47 20.89 -1.39
CA CYS A 61 -6.31 20.08 -0.51
C CYS A 61 -5.56 19.65 0.77
N PRO A 62 -5.99 20.09 1.98
CA PRO A 62 -5.45 19.62 3.25
C PRO A 62 -5.58 18.11 3.45
N ALA A 63 -6.65 17.51 2.92
CA ALA A 63 -6.93 16.09 3.03
C ALA A 63 -5.86 15.26 2.30
N SER A 64 -5.64 15.56 1.02
CA SER A 64 -4.60 14.93 0.20
C SER A 64 -3.20 15.22 0.73
N PHE A 65 -2.95 16.42 1.27
CA PHE A 65 -1.68 16.71 1.92
C PHE A 65 -1.45 15.86 3.19
N THR A 66 -2.51 15.68 3.99
CA THR A 66 -2.46 14.85 5.20
C THR A 66 -2.17 13.39 4.86
N HIS A 67 -2.70 12.88 3.74
CA HIS A 67 -2.37 11.55 3.22
C HIS A 67 -0.85 11.38 3.05
N GLU A 68 -0.18 12.33 2.36
CA GLU A 68 1.28 12.29 2.20
C GLU A 68 2.04 12.44 3.53
N LEU A 69 1.52 13.26 4.46
CA LEU A 69 2.10 13.38 5.80
C LEU A 69 2.00 12.08 6.61
N LEU A 70 0.95 11.28 6.40
CA LEU A 70 0.78 10.00 7.08
C LEU A 70 1.76 8.93 6.57
N HIS A 71 2.06 8.89 5.26
CA HIS A 71 3.19 8.08 4.75
C HIS A 71 4.51 8.47 5.42
N LEU A 72 4.75 9.79 5.55
CA LEU A 72 5.94 10.29 6.23
C LEU A 72 5.96 9.95 7.74
N TYR A 73 4.79 9.93 8.37
CA TYR A 73 4.64 9.54 9.77
C TYR A 73 5.03 8.09 10.02
N LEU A 74 4.54 7.16 9.20
CA LEU A 74 4.94 5.74 9.23
C LEU A 74 6.46 5.60 9.06
N THR A 75 7.04 6.31 8.09
CA THR A 75 8.49 6.37 7.89
C THR A 75 9.21 6.85 9.15
N SER A 76 8.66 7.87 9.83
CA SER A 76 9.22 8.43 11.07
C SER A 76 9.20 7.45 12.25
N MET A 77 8.33 6.45 12.19
CA MET A 77 8.19 5.37 13.15
C MET A 77 9.00 4.13 12.76
N LYS A 78 9.72 4.18 11.63
CA LYS A 78 10.40 3.01 11.03
C LYS A 78 9.42 1.88 10.68
N ILE A 79 8.18 2.23 10.34
CA ILE A 79 7.22 1.32 9.74
C ILE A 79 7.36 1.45 8.24
N LEU A 80 8.17 0.57 7.64
CA LEU A 80 8.60 0.57 6.25
C LEU A 80 8.21 -0.75 5.57
N ILE A 81 6.99 -1.23 5.85
CA ILE A 81 6.52 -2.57 5.44
C ILE A 81 6.65 -2.81 3.93
N GLY A 82 6.36 -1.79 3.11
CA GLY A 82 6.49 -1.85 1.65
C GLY A 82 7.94 -1.97 1.19
N ASP A 83 8.80 -1.03 1.63
CA ASP A 83 10.25 -1.03 1.37
C ASP A 83 10.86 -2.40 1.77
N ASP A 84 10.53 -2.91 2.95
CA ASP A 84 11.09 -4.15 3.49
C ASP A 84 10.57 -5.40 2.74
N LEU A 85 9.29 -5.43 2.35
CA LEU A 85 8.74 -6.49 1.50
C LEU A 85 9.43 -6.50 0.13
N ILE A 86 9.61 -5.34 -0.47
CA ILE A 86 10.29 -5.17 -1.76
C ILE A 86 11.73 -5.70 -1.67
N GLU A 87 12.46 -5.37 -0.59
CA GLU A 87 13.82 -5.87 -0.36
C GLU A 87 13.86 -7.41 -0.28
N LEU A 88 12.91 -8.03 0.42
CA LEU A 88 12.82 -9.50 0.50
C LEU A 88 12.50 -10.13 -0.85
N ILE A 89 11.60 -9.52 -1.63
CA ILE A 89 11.27 -9.96 -2.99
C ILE A 89 12.52 -9.89 -3.88
N PHE A 90 13.29 -8.80 -3.83
CA PHE A 90 14.51 -8.66 -4.63
C PHE A 90 15.58 -9.71 -4.31
N LYS A 91 15.63 -10.18 -3.06
CA LYS A 91 16.57 -11.22 -2.62
C LYS A 91 16.14 -12.64 -3.00
N ASN A 92 14.91 -12.81 -3.50
CA ASN A 92 14.36 -14.10 -3.89
C ASN A 92 14.01 -14.10 -5.39
N GLU A 93 14.77 -14.83 -6.20
CA GLU A 93 14.59 -14.84 -7.65
C GLU A 93 13.18 -15.28 -8.10
N ASN A 94 12.59 -16.26 -7.43
CA ASN A 94 11.26 -16.75 -7.75
C ASN A 94 10.19 -15.66 -7.49
N LEU A 95 10.24 -15.03 -6.32
CA LEU A 95 9.33 -13.94 -6.00
C LEU A 95 9.55 -12.73 -6.92
N TYR A 96 10.80 -12.37 -7.21
CA TYR A 96 11.13 -11.28 -8.13
C TYR A 96 10.57 -11.51 -9.53
N ARG A 97 10.57 -12.76 -10.00
CA ARG A 97 9.97 -13.15 -11.28
C ARG A 97 8.45 -13.10 -11.27
N ILE A 98 7.77 -13.20 -10.14
CA ILE A 98 6.31 -13.08 -10.12
C ILE A 98 5.88 -11.64 -9.92
N PHE A 99 6.46 -10.97 -8.93
CA PHE A 99 6.08 -9.61 -8.58
C PHE A 99 6.61 -8.63 -9.61
N SER A 100 5.73 -8.08 -10.43
CA SER A 100 6.06 -6.92 -11.27
C SER A 100 6.41 -5.70 -10.41
N ARG A 101 7.01 -4.69 -11.03
CA ARG A 101 7.28 -3.42 -10.35
C ARG A 101 5.98 -2.76 -9.87
N ASP A 102 4.95 -2.81 -10.70
CA ASP A 102 3.67 -2.18 -10.40
C ASP A 102 2.97 -2.91 -9.27
N LEU A 103 2.98 -4.25 -9.27
CA LEU A 103 2.44 -5.02 -8.15
C LEU A 103 3.16 -4.72 -6.83
N ARG A 104 4.49 -4.63 -6.84
CA ARG A 104 5.27 -4.29 -5.64
C ARG A 104 4.85 -2.95 -5.05
N ASN A 105 4.74 -1.92 -5.90
CA ASN A 105 4.34 -0.59 -5.46
C ASN A 105 2.89 -0.59 -4.97
N HIS A 106 2.00 -1.27 -5.69
CA HIS A 106 0.58 -1.37 -5.36
C HIS A 106 0.36 -2.05 -4.01
N VAL A 107 0.95 -3.24 -3.79
CA VAL A 107 0.85 -3.95 -2.51
C VAL A 107 1.43 -3.12 -1.37
N SER A 108 2.58 -2.47 -1.60
CA SER A 108 3.19 -1.58 -0.60
C SER A 108 2.23 -0.46 -0.18
N ASN A 109 1.62 0.22 -1.15
CA ASN A 109 0.62 1.27 -0.87
C ASN A 109 -0.58 0.71 -0.11
N CYS A 110 -1.15 -0.43 -0.53
CA CYS A 110 -2.28 -1.06 0.19
C CYS A 110 -1.94 -1.38 1.65
N LEU A 111 -0.73 -1.87 1.92
CA LEU A 111 -0.28 -2.19 3.28
C LEU A 111 -0.08 -0.93 4.14
N GLU A 112 0.39 0.17 3.57
CA GLU A 112 0.50 1.43 4.30
C GLU A 112 -0.88 2.06 4.54
N HIS A 113 -1.73 2.07 3.52
CA HIS A 113 -3.06 2.67 3.55
C HIS A 113 -3.94 2.09 4.67
N ILE A 114 -3.93 0.78 4.88
CA ILE A 114 -4.73 0.16 5.94
C ILE A 114 -4.31 0.60 7.36
N LYS A 115 -3.07 1.08 7.52
CA LYS A 115 -2.57 1.66 8.79
C LYS A 115 -2.79 3.16 8.88
N MET A 116 -2.81 3.85 7.75
CA MET A 116 -3.04 5.28 7.70
C MET A 116 -4.52 5.63 7.85
N LEU A 117 -5.43 4.81 7.33
CA LEU A 117 -6.86 5.11 7.30
C LEU A 117 -7.46 5.41 8.69
N PRO A 118 -7.18 4.63 9.76
CA PRO A 118 -7.66 4.98 11.10
C PRO A 118 -7.13 6.33 11.58
N LEU A 119 -5.83 6.61 11.38
CA LEU A 119 -5.21 7.89 11.77
C LEU A 119 -5.81 9.06 10.98
N TYR A 120 -6.07 8.86 9.70
CA TYR A 120 -6.71 9.84 8.83
C TYR A 120 -8.13 10.18 9.28
N SER A 121 -8.89 9.14 9.65
CA SER A 121 -10.26 9.26 10.18
C SER A 121 -10.28 9.96 11.55
N GLU A 122 -9.34 9.64 12.44
CA GLU A 122 -9.19 10.28 13.76
C GLU A 122 -8.92 11.78 13.66
N LEU A 123 -8.26 12.23 12.59
CA LEU A 123 -8.04 13.64 12.30
C LEU A 123 -9.31 14.34 11.77
N GLY A 124 -10.42 13.63 11.55
CA GLY A 124 -11.68 14.19 11.10
C GLY A 124 -11.73 14.48 9.59
N TYR A 125 -11.00 13.70 8.80
CA TYR A 125 -11.11 13.74 7.34
C TYR A 125 -12.10 12.70 6.81
N GLU A 126 -12.80 13.05 5.74
CA GLU A 126 -13.75 12.19 5.04
C GLU A 126 -13.05 11.00 4.38
N ASN A 127 -13.59 9.82 4.57
CA ASN A 127 -13.08 8.55 4.04
C ASN A 127 -12.99 8.57 2.51
N GLU A 128 -13.95 9.21 1.85
CA GLU A 128 -14.05 9.39 0.40
C GLU A 128 -12.84 10.13 -0.19
N LYS A 129 -12.19 10.98 0.61
CA LYS A 129 -11.02 11.77 0.21
C LYS A 129 -9.70 11.06 0.44
N PHE A 130 -9.72 9.86 1.05
CA PHE A 130 -8.49 9.15 1.42
C PHE A 130 -7.76 8.55 0.22
N ILE A 131 -8.49 8.07 -0.79
CA ILE A 131 -7.95 7.55 -2.05
C ILE A 131 -8.68 8.17 -3.24
N SER A 132 -7.97 8.44 -4.34
CA SER A 132 -8.55 9.11 -5.51
C SER A 132 -9.54 8.25 -6.29
N ASP A 133 -9.49 6.93 -6.12
CA ASP A 133 -10.34 5.96 -6.80
C ASP A 133 -11.40 5.35 -5.87
N TYR A 134 -11.83 6.09 -4.83
CA TYR A 134 -12.79 5.63 -3.80
C TYR A 134 -14.07 5.00 -4.38
N SER A 135 -14.64 5.62 -5.42
CA SER A 135 -15.87 5.15 -6.08
C SER A 135 -15.62 4.09 -7.15
N THR A 136 -14.38 3.67 -7.37
CA THR A 136 -14.03 2.67 -8.39
C THR A 136 -13.98 1.29 -7.78
N GLU A 137 -14.75 0.36 -8.36
CA GLU A 137 -14.67 -1.07 -8.01
C GLU A 137 -13.25 -1.61 -8.23
N LYS A 138 -12.73 -2.33 -7.25
CA LYS A 138 -11.37 -2.89 -7.33
C LYS A 138 -11.31 -4.17 -8.15
N MET A 139 -12.45 -4.81 -8.38
CA MET A 139 -12.59 -6.02 -9.18
C MET A 139 -13.94 -6.02 -9.89
N THR A 140 -13.93 -6.26 -11.20
CA THR A 140 -15.15 -6.36 -12.01
C THR A 140 -15.44 -7.82 -12.41
N PRO A 141 -16.67 -8.14 -12.84
CA PRO A 141 -17.00 -9.50 -13.28
C PRO A 141 -16.15 -9.96 -14.47
N LYS A 142 -15.84 -9.05 -15.41
CA LYS A 142 -15.00 -9.33 -16.57
C LYS A 142 -13.57 -9.68 -16.16
N GLU A 143 -13.01 -8.93 -15.21
CA GLU A 143 -11.68 -9.20 -14.67
C GLU A 143 -11.61 -10.53 -13.92
N MET A 144 -12.65 -10.86 -13.15
CA MET A 144 -12.75 -12.17 -12.50
C MET A 144 -12.79 -13.31 -13.51
N ASN A 145 -13.58 -13.19 -14.59
CA ASN A 145 -13.63 -14.21 -15.65
C ASN A 145 -12.27 -14.39 -16.35
N ASN A 146 -11.55 -13.29 -16.60
CA ASN A 146 -10.19 -13.35 -17.16
C ASN A 146 -9.23 -14.06 -16.21
N LEU A 147 -9.36 -13.80 -14.90
CA LEU A 147 -8.55 -14.46 -13.89
C LEU A 147 -8.87 -15.96 -13.79
N GLU A 148 -10.14 -16.35 -13.87
CA GLU A 148 -10.56 -17.76 -13.93
C GLU A 148 -9.93 -18.48 -15.14
N PHE A 149 -9.86 -17.81 -16.30
CA PHE A 149 -9.18 -18.35 -17.48
C PHE A 149 -7.67 -18.54 -17.26
N GLY A 150 -6.99 -17.54 -16.67
CA GLY A 150 -5.56 -17.60 -16.37
C GLY A 150 -5.19 -18.68 -15.34
N PHE A 151 -6.15 -19.12 -14.52
CA PHE A 151 -6.00 -20.18 -13.53
C PHE A 151 -6.64 -21.52 -13.96
N SER A 152 -7.09 -21.63 -15.22
CA SER A 152 -7.74 -22.85 -15.73
C SER A 152 -6.85 -24.10 -15.66
N ASN A 153 -5.51 -23.93 -15.72
CA ASN A 153 -4.55 -24.98 -15.42
C ASN A 153 -3.74 -24.63 -14.16
N ILE A 154 -4.16 -25.16 -13.02
CA ILE A 154 -3.55 -24.88 -11.71
C ILE A 154 -2.07 -25.31 -11.60
N PHE A 155 -1.57 -26.16 -12.51
CA PHE A 155 -0.18 -26.58 -12.56
C PHE A 155 0.67 -25.73 -13.50
N LEU A 156 0.05 -25.04 -14.46
CA LEU A 156 0.69 -24.20 -15.45
C LEU A 156 0.05 -22.81 -15.44
N LEU A 157 0.58 -21.93 -14.61
CA LEU A 157 0.02 -20.60 -14.41
C LEU A 157 0.74 -19.57 -15.28
N ASP A 158 -0.05 -18.64 -15.83
CA ASP A 158 0.48 -17.43 -16.44
C ASP A 158 0.99 -16.48 -15.34
N ARG A 159 2.24 -16.03 -15.45
CA ARG A 159 2.81 -15.05 -14.50
C ARG A 159 1.94 -13.81 -14.35
N GLY A 160 1.39 -13.28 -15.44
CA GLY A 160 0.53 -12.09 -15.43
C GLY A 160 -0.76 -12.32 -14.64
N ALA A 161 -1.35 -13.50 -14.76
CA ALA A 161 -2.52 -13.89 -13.98
C ALA A 161 -2.21 -13.97 -12.48
N VAL A 162 -1.04 -14.51 -12.09
CA VAL A 162 -0.62 -14.53 -10.67
C VAL A 162 -0.39 -13.13 -10.13
N ASP A 163 0.31 -12.28 -10.90
CA ASP A 163 0.55 -10.88 -10.53
C ASP A 163 -0.79 -10.13 -10.33
N PHE A 164 -1.71 -10.29 -11.28
CA PHE A 164 -3.05 -9.72 -11.23
C PHE A 164 -3.88 -10.25 -10.05
N TYR A 165 -3.83 -11.56 -9.77
CA TYR A 165 -4.50 -12.18 -8.63
C TYR A 165 -4.09 -11.49 -7.32
N ILE A 166 -2.78 -11.38 -7.08
CA ILE A 166 -2.23 -10.79 -5.85
C ILE A 166 -2.63 -9.31 -5.77
N GLY A 167 -2.49 -8.57 -6.88
CA GLY A 167 -2.84 -7.15 -6.91
C GLY A 167 -4.30 -6.88 -6.59
N LYS A 168 -5.22 -7.65 -7.20
CA LYS A 168 -6.66 -7.53 -6.96
C LYS A 168 -7.05 -7.93 -5.55
N PHE A 169 -6.43 -8.98 -4.99
CA PHE A 169 -6.66 -9.35 -3.59
C PHE A 169 -6.38 -8.18 -2.65
N PHE A 170 -5.19 -7.57 -2.73
CA PHE A 170 -4.82 -6.45 -1.85
C PHE A 170 -5.65 -5.19 -2.15
N ALA A 171 -5.98 -4.93 -3.42
CA ALA A 171 -6.83 -3.79 -3.79
C ALA A 171 -8.21 -3.87 -3.12
N MET A 172 -8.88 -5.03 -3.23
CA MET A 172 -10.20 -5.24 -2.61
C MET A 172 -10.11 -5.16 -1.08
N LYS A 173 -9.08 -5.78 -0.47
CA LYS A 173 -8.89 -5.77 0.98
C LYS A 173 -8.59 -4.38 1.55
N ALA A 174 -7.88 -3.55 0.79
CA ALA A 174 -7.57 -2.17 1.16
C ALA A 174 -8.65 -1.15 0.75
N CYS A 175 -9.73 -1.60 0.09
CA CYS A 175 -10.82 -0.72 -0.32
C CYS A 175 -11.55 -0.18 0.91
N ASN A 176 -11.52 1.14 1.08
CA ASN A 176 -12.15 1.82 2.20
C ASN A 176 -13.62 2.19 1.93
N ASN A 177 -14.14 1.91 0.73
CA ASN A 177 -15.54 2.10 0.41
C ASN A 177 -16.37 0.88 0.85
N THR A 178 -17.08 1.02 1.95
CA THR A 178 -17.89 -0.05 2.56
C THR A 178 -19.18 -0.37 1.82
N THR A 179 -19.54 0.42 0.80
CA THR A 179 -20.74 0.16 -0.03
C THR A 179 -20.50 -0.89 -1.11
N ILE A 180 -19.23 -1.21 -1.41
CA ILE A 180 -18.87 -2.21 -2.41
C ILE A 180 -18.58 -3.53 -1.70
N ASP A 181 -19.36 -4.56 -2.05
CA ASP A 181 -19.21 -5.90 -1.51
C ASP A 181 -18.35 -6.79 -2.43
N TYR A 182 -17.25 -7.32 -1.88
CA TYR A 182 -16.30 -8.18 -2.58
C TYR A 182 -16.38 -9.66 -2.16
N GLU A 183 -17.33 -10.07 -1.31
CA GLU A 183 -17.40 -11.44 -0.75
C GLU A 183 -17.49 -12.54 -1.83
N ASN A 184 -18.25 -12.28 -2.89
CA ASN A 184 -18.35 -13.21 -4.02
C ASN A 184 -17.00 -13.38 -4.74
N TYR A 185 -16.24 -12.30 -4.92
CA TYR A 185 -14.92 -12.38 -5.54
C TYR A 185 -13.91 -13.10 -4.66
N TYR A 186 -13.93 -12.87 -3.34
CA TYR A 186 -13.08 -13.64 -2.42
C TYR A 186 -13.38 -15.13 -2.47
N THR A 187 -14.66 -15.51 -2.51
CA THR A 187 -15.09 -16.91 -2.64
C THR A 187 -14.56 -17.52 -3.93
N LYS A 188 -14.70 -16.83 -5.06
CA LYS A 188 -14.18 -17.29 -6.35
C LYS A 188 -12.66 -17.41 -6.38
N MET A 189 -11.94 -16.39 -5.91
CA MET A 189 -10.48 -16.39 -5.84
C MET A 189 -9.96 -17.53 -4.95
N LYS A 190 -10.62 -17.79 -3.82
CA LYS A 190 -10.29 -18.92 -2.95
C LYS A 190 -10.51 -20.27 -3.63
N ASN A 191 -11.54 -20.40 -4.46
CA ASN A 191 -11.79 -21.61 -5.24
C ASN A 191 -10.76 -21.81 -6.37
N LEU A 192 -10.20 -20.73 -6.94
CA LEU A 192 -9.16 -20.82 -7.96
C LEU A 192 -7.84 -21.36 -7.42
N ASP A 193 -7.37 -20.83 -6.29
CA ASP A 193 -6.20 -21.38 -5.58
C ASP A 193 -6.31 -21.11 -4.08
N PHE A 194 -6.81 -22.11 -3.34
CA PHE A 194 -7.01 -22.04 -1.90
C PHE A 194 -5.72 -21.76 -1.13
N LYS A 195 -4.58 -22.29 -1.60
CA LYS A 195 -3.30 -22.10 -0.92
C LYS A 195 -2.81 -20.67 -1.07
N LEU A 196 -2.82 -20.13 -2.29
CA LEU A 196 -2.44 -18.74 -2.53
C LEU A 196 -3.35 -17.80 -1.74
N PHE A 197 -4.67 -18.00 -1.81
CA PHE A 197 -5.63 -17.19 -1.08
C PHE A 197 -5.32 -17.12 0.42
N ASN A 198 -5.11 -18.28 1.07
CA ASN A 198 -4.84 -18.31 2.51
C ASN A 198 -3.50 -17.66 2.87
N ILE A 199 -2.46 -17.80 2.04
CA ILE A 199 -1.17 -17.13 2.28
C ILE A 199 -1.37 -15.59 2.30
N LEU A 200 -2.12 -15.07 1.33
CA LEU A 200 -2.42 -13.64 1.25
C LEU A 200 -3.29 -13.17 2.42
N ASP A 201 -4.34 -13.95 2.76
CA ASP A 201 -5.29 -13.59 3.82
C ASP A 201 -4.69 -13.69 5.22
N GLU A 202 -3.91 -14.72 5.52
CA GLU A 202 -3.18 -14.83 6.79
C GLU A 202 -2.21 -13.66 6.99
N PHE A 203 -1.47 -13.29 5.94
CA PHE A 203 -0.57 -12.14 5.99
C PHE A 203 -1.34 -10.84 6.19
N TRP A 204 -2.42 -10.63 5.44
CA TRP A 204 -3.27 -9.45 5.57
C TRP A 204 -3.87 -9.31 6.97
N LEU A 205 -4.46 -10.38 7.52
CA LEU A 205 -5.04 -10.38 8.86
C LEU A 205 -3.98 -10.14 9.94
N SER A 206 -2.81 -10.76 9.80
CA SER A 206 -1.68 -10.52 10.71
C SER A 206 -1.22 -9.07 10.64
N TRP A 207 -1.17 -8.49 9.45
CA TRP A 207 -0.81 -7.10 9.25
C TRP A 207 -1.85 -6.16 9.83
N ILE A 208 -3.16 -6.35 9.59
CA ILE A 208 -4.23 -5.54 10.20
C ILE A 208 -4.12 -5.53 11.73
N ASN A 209 -3.87 -6.69 12.34
CA ASN A 209 -3.76 -6.82 13.79
C ASN A 209 -2.42 -6.31 14.36
N TYR A 210 -1.44 -6.03 13.50
CA TYR A 210 -0.16 -5.47 13.93
C TYR A 210 -0.32 -4.04 14.44
N ASP A 211 -0.04 -3.84 15.72
CA ASP A 211 -0.08 -2.54 16.37
C ASP A 211 1.22 -1.76 16.09
N ILE A 212 1.13 -0.77 15.20
CA ILE A 212 2.26 0.07 14.79
C ILE A 212 2.74 1.00 15.91
N THR A 213 1.96 1.21 16.97
CA THR A 213 2.31 2.15 18.05
C THR A 213 3.23 1.52 19.11
N LYS A 214 3.31 0.18 19.16
CA LYS A 214 4.12 -0.55 20.13
C LYS A 214 5.58 -0.68 19.68
N THR A 215 6.45 0.06 20.35
CA THR A 215 7.89 0.20 20.04
C THR A 215 8.74 -1.08 20.10
N LYS A 216 8.22 -2.17 20.69
CA LYS A 216 8.92 -3.48 20.80
C LYS A 216 8.52 -4.49 19.73
N ASN A 217 7.46 -4.23 18.97
CA ASN A 217 7.02 -5.14 17.93
C ASN A 217 7.86 -4.90 16.67
N ASN A 218 8.22 -5.99 16.01
CA ASN A 218 8.86 -5.96 14.70
C ASN A 218 8.03 -6.84 13.76
N TYR A 219 7.53 -6.28 12.67
CA TYR A 219 6.74 -7.00 11.67
C TYR A 219 7.58 -7.91 10.77
N ASN A 220 8.90 -7.93 10.90
CA ASN A 220 9.79 -8.75 10.08
C ASN A 220 9.39 -10.23 10.06
N SER A 221 8.93 -10.79 11.18
CA SER A 221 8.45 -12.17 11.22
C SER A 221 7.23 -12.41 10.31
N LEU A 222 6.35 -11.42 10.18
CA LEU A 222 5.20 -11.49 9.27
C LEU A 222 5.67 -11.52 7.82
N LEU A 223 6.61 -10.64 7.45
CA LEU A 223 7.19 -10.60 6.11
C LEU A 223 7.97 -11.87 5.76
N TYR A 224 8.78 -12.38 6.70
CA TYR A 224 9.52 -13.62 6.51
C TYR A 224 8.60 -14.82 6.32
N LYS A 225 7.55 -14.96 7.14
CA LYS A 225 6.55 -16.01 6.95
C LYS A 225 5.88 -15.88 5.59
N PHE A 226 5.38 -14.68 5.27
CA PHE A 226 4.68 -14.41 4.02
C PHE A 226 5.50 -14.76 2.77
N THR A 227 6.74 -14.27 2.71
CA THR A 227 7.64 -14.51 1.57
C THR A 227 8.10 -15.97 1.50
N THR A 228 8.28 -16.64 2.64
CA THR A 228 8.60 -18.07 2.70
C THR A 228 7.44 -18.91 2.17
N ASP A 229 6.22 -18.66 2.64
CA ASP A 229 5.02 -19.40 2.23
C ASP A 229 4.73 -19.19 0.73
N LEU A 230 4.82 -17.96 0.24
CA LEU A 230 4.71 -17.67 -1.19
C LEU A 230 5.77 -18.39 -2.01
N ASN A 231 7.03 -18.42 -1.55
CA ASN A 231 8.10 -19.11 -2.26
C ASN A 231 7.86 -20.62 -2.32
N PHE A 232 7.37 -21.23 -1.23
CA PHE A 232 6.95 -22.64 -1.26
C PHE A 232 5.79 -22.88 -2.23
N TRP A 233 4.81 -21.99 -2.26
CA TRP A 233 3.71 -22.07 -3.21
C TRP A 233 4.22 -21.98 -4.65
N ILE A 234 5.06 -20.99 -4.99
CA ILE A 234 5.65 -20.84 -6.34
C ILE A 234 6.41 -22.09 -6.77
N ASN A 235 7.24 -22.65 -5.89
CA ASN A 235 8.03 -23.85 -6.21
C ASN A 235 7.17 -25.11 -6.42
N SER A 236 5.89 -25.09 -6.01
CA SER A 236 4.94 -26.18 -6.26
C SER A 236 4.17 -26.04 -7.59
N LYS A 237 4.47 -25.01 -8.39
CA LYS A 237 3.78 -24.65 -9.63
C LYS A 237 4.77 -24.58 -10.79
N ALA A 238 4.32 -24.87 -12.00
CA ALA A 238 5.01 -24.36 -13.19
C ALA A 238 4.38 -23.00 -13.53
N ILE A 239 5.20 -21.95 -13.50
CA ILE A 239 4.76 -20.60 -13.87
C ILE A 239 5.53 -20.18 -15.11
N LEU A 240 4.79 -19.82 -16.17
CA LEU A 240 5.32 -19.38 -17.46
C LEU A 240 5.44 -17.86 -17.54
#